data_AF-A0A1C5DHT4-F1
#
_entry.id   AF-A0A1C5DHT4-F1
#
_cell.length_a   1.000
_cell.length_b   1.000
_cell.length_c   1.000
_cell.angle_alpha   90.00
_cell.angle_beta   90.00
_cell.angle_gamma   90.00
#
_symmetry.space_group_name_H-M   'P 1'
#
loop_
_entity.id
_entity.type
_entity.pdbx_description
1 polymer ?
#
loop_
_entity_poly.entity_id
_entity_poly.type
_entity_poly.pdbx_seq_one_letter_code
_entity_poly.pdbx_strand_id
1 'polypeptide(L)' 'MPPPPSPSLSVRPTHPAPRPVALPAYRKPPRKVPRRGTSLVTLTLLITAPAVFAVAVLRPRSR' A
#
# COMPACT_ATOMS: atom_id res chain seq x y z
N MET A 1 35.62 67.50 9.13
CA MET A 1 35.95 66.09 9.40
C MET A 1 35.69 65.29 8.14
N PRO A 2 36.60 64.40 7.71
CA PRO A 2 36.31 63.48 6.61
C PRO A 2 35.29 62.41 7.06
N PRO A 3 34.46 61.86 6.15
CA PRO A 3 33.53 60.80 6.49
C PRO A 3 34.28 59.47 6.75
N PRO A 4 33.71 58.59 7.60
CA PRO A 4 34.33 57.31 7.93
C PRO A 4 34.37 56.37 6.71
N PRO A 5 35.39 55.48 6.62
CA PRO A 5 35.47 54.52 5.52
C PRO A 5 34.27 53.55 5.57
N SER A 6 33.68 53.29 4.40
CA SER A 6 32.58 52.34 4.27
C SER A 6 33.06 50.90 4.49
N PRO A 7 32.26 50.03 5.14
CA PRO A 7 32.65 48.64 5.37
C PRO A 7 32.70 47.88 4.04
N SER A 8 33.80 47.14 3.84
CA SER A 8 33.99 46.28 2.68
C SER A 8 33.03 45.09 2.76
N LEU A 9 32.23 44.87 1.70
CA LEU A 9 31.28 43.76 1.63
C LEU A 9 32.06 42.44 1.63
N SER A 10 31.81 41.62 2.65
CA SER A 10 32.40 40.28 2.75
C SER A 10 31.81 39.39 1.64
N VAL A 11 32.63 39.06 0.65
CA VAL A 11 32.23 38.16 -0.45
C VAL A 11 32.00 36.78 0.14
N ARG A 12 30.74 36.33 0.12
CA ARG A 12 30.37 34.98 0.57
C ARG A 12 31.01 33.95 -0.37
N PRO A 13 31.74 32.94 0.15
CA PRO A 13 32.24 31.86 -0.68
C PRO A 13 31.07 31.13 -1.36
N THR A 14 31.14 30.98 -2.68
CA THR A 14 30.15 30.24 -3.45
C THR A 14 30.29 28.76 -3.15
N HIS A 15 29.25 28.14 -2.58
CA HIS A 15 29.28 26.69 -2.33
C HIS A 15 29.26 25.93 -3.66
N PRO A 16 30.03 24.82 -3.77
CA PRO A 16 30.00 23.98 -4.95
C PRO A 16 28.62 23.35 -5.14
N ALA A 17 28.20 23.23 -6.40
CA ALA A 17 26.91 22.64 -6.75
C ALA A 17 26.82 21.18 -6.25
N PRO A 18 25.65 20.74 -5.73
CA PRO A 18 25.44 19.36 -5.31
C PRO A 18 25.71 18.39 -6.47
N ARG A 19 26.49 17.34 -6.20
CA ARG A 19 26.73 16.27 -7.18
C ARG A 19 25.66 15.20 -7.05
N PRO A 20 25.12 14.66 -8.16
CA PRO A 20 24.22 13.52 -8.11
C PRO A 20 24.90 12.33 -7.44
N VAL A 21 24.23 11.71 -6.46
CA VAL A 21 24.68 10.49 -5.80
C VAL A 21 23.82 9.32 -6.27
N ALA A 22 24.44 8.19 -6.57
CA ALA A 22 23.72 6.97 -6.93
C ALA A 22 22.95 6.48 -5.69
N LEU A 23 21.62 6.55 -5.75
CA LEU A 23 20.76 6.00 -4.71
C LEU A 23 20.49 4.52 -4.97
N PRO A 24 20.52 3.65 -3.94
CA PRO A 24 20.09 2.27 -4.10
C PRO A 24 18.66 2.20 -4.64
N ALA A 25 18.42 1.32 -5.61
CA ALA A 25 17.09 1.05 -6.11
C ALA A 25 16.28 0.34 -5.02
N TYR A 26 15.50 1.08 -4.24
CA TYR A 26 14.61 0.50 -3.25
C TYR A 26 13.55 -0.35 -3.96
N ARG A 27 13.56 -1.66 -3.70
CA ARG A 27 12.59 -2.60 -4.26
C ARG A 27 11.45 -2.82 -3.28
N LYS A 28 10.21 -2.60 -3.72
CA LYS A 28 9.03 -2.90 -2.90
C LYS A 28 8.93 -4.42 -2.68
N PRO A 29 8.63 -4.88 -1.45
CA PRO A 29 8.39 -6.30 -1.21
C PRO A 29 7.16 -6.77 -2.01
N PRO A 30 7.15 -8.02 -2.49
CA PRO A 30 6.00 -8.58 -3.18
C PRO A 30 4.78 -8.55 -2.26
N ARG A 31 3.68 -7.94 -2.72
CA ARG A 31 2.41 -7.95 -1.98
C ARG A 31 1.86 -9.37 -1.96
N LYS A 32 1.37 -9.81 -0.81
CA LYS A 32 0.59 -11.06 -0.70
C LYS A 32 -0.64 -10.93 -1.59
N VAL A 33 -0.67 -11.67 -2.68
CA VAL A 33 -1.84 -11.73 -3.56
C VAL A 33 -2.92 -12.51 -2.81
N PRO A 34 -4.14 -11.96 -2.64
CA PRO A 34 -5.27 -12.74 -2.12
C PRO A 34 -5.43 -13.99 -2.98
N ARG A 35 -5.43 -15.18 -2.37
CA ARG A 35 -5.58 -16.43 -3.11
C ARG A 35 -6.89 -16.39 -3.88
N ARG A 36 -6.84 -16.28 -5.21
CA ARG A 36 -7.99 -16.39 -6.13
C ARG A 36 -8.45 -17.85 -6.26
N GLY A 37 -8.74 -18.49 -5.14
CA GLY A 37 -9.41 -19.79 -5.10
C GLY A 37 -10.88 -19.60 -4.77
N THR A 38 -11.75 -20.49 -5.26
CA THR A 38 -13.11 -20.62 -4.76
C THR A 38 -13.07 -20.76 -3.24
N SER A 39 -13.79 -19.87 -2.53
CA SER A 39 -13.87 -19.94 -1.07
C SER A 39 -14.35 -21.33 -0.66
N LEU A 40 -13.70 -21.93 0.34
CA LEU A 40 -14.05 -23.25 0.85
C LEU A 40 -15.52 -23.28 1.30
N VAL A 41 -16.00 -22.19 1.88
CA VAL A 41 -17.41 -22.03 2.27
C VAL A 41 -18.32 -22.06 1.04
N THR A 42 -17.97 -21.34 -0.02
CA THR A 42 -18.74 -21.33 -1.27
C THR A 42 -18.75 -22.71 -1.93
N LEU A 43 -17.61 -23.41 -1.94
CA LEU A 43 -17.52 -24.78 -2.45
C LEU A 43 -18.41 -25.73 -1.65
N THR A 44 -18.29 -25.69 -0.33
CA THR A 44 -19.11 -26.54 0.56
C THR A 44 -20.60 -26.25 0.36
N LEU A 45 -21.00 -24.98 0.30
CA LEU A 45 -22.40 -24.60 0.02
C LEU A 45 -22.86 -25.11 -1.34
N LEU A 46 -22.08 -24.98 -2.40
CA LEU A 46 -22.46 -25.52 -3.72
C LEU A 46 -22.69 -27.03 -3.68
N ILE A 47 -21.91 -27.77 -2.88
CA ILE A 47 -22.02 -29.23 -2.77
C ILE A 47 -23.18 -29.65 -1.86
N THR A 48 -23.32 -29.04 -0.68
CA THR A 48 -24.21 -29.56 0.38
C THR A 48 -25.49 -28.76 0.55
N ALA A 49 -25.52 -27.48 0.16
CA ALA A 49 -26.71 -26.66 0.31
C ALA A 49 -27.94 -27.22 -0.42
N PRO A 50 -27.86 -27.80 -1.64
CA PRO A 50 -29.03 -28.35 -2.32
C PRO A 50 -29.72 -29.46 -1.51
N ALA A 51 -28.92 -30.33 -0.88
CA ALA A 51 -29.44 -31.42 -0.06
C ALA A 51 -30.10 -30.89 1.23
N VAL A 52 -29.43 -29.98 1.95
CA VAL A 52 -29.97 -29.39 3.18
C VAL A 52 -31.22 -28.54 2.89
N PHE A 53 -31.24 -27.83 1.76
CA PHE A 53 -32.39 -27.05 1.31
C PHE A 53 -33.59 -27.94 0.97
N ALA A 54 -33.39 -29.04 0.25
CA ALA A 54 -34.44 -30.01 -0.04
C ALA A 54 -35.06 -30.56 1.26
N VAL A 55 -34.22 -30.94 2.23
CA VAL A 55 -34.68 -31.39 3.55
C VAL A 55 -35.46 -30.28 4.27
N ALA A 56 -34.99 -29.04 4.24
CA ALA A 56 -35.68 -27.91 4.89
C ALA A 56 -37.04 -27.58 4.25
N VAL A 57 -37.16 -27.72 2.92
CA VAL A 57 -38.42 -27.54 2.18
C VAL A 57 -39.39 -28.68 2.45
N LEU A 58 -38.89 -29.91 2.49
CA LEU A 58 -39.70 -31.11 2.66
C LEU A 58 -40.06 -31.39 4.12
N ARG A 59 -39.30 -30.85 5.07
CA ARG A 59 -39.67 -30.89 6.48
C ARG A 59 -40.98 -30.11 6.60
N PRO A 60 -42.10 -30.78 6.93
CA PRO A 60 -43.35 -30.08 7.08
C PRO A 60 -43.14 -29.02 8.15
N ARG A 61 -43.56 -27.79 7.87
CA ARG A 61 -43.80 -26.80 8.93
C ARG A 61 -45.01 -27.29 9.74
N SER A 62 -44.86 -28.42 10.41
CA SER A 62 -45.92 -28.98 11.23
C SER A 62 -45.96 -28.16 12.51
N ARG A 63 -47.01 -27.35 12.56
CA ARG A 63 -47.83 -27.08 13.74
C ARG A 63 -48.02 -28.32 14.61
#